data_AF-A0A916FZ54-F1
#
_entry.id   AF-A0A916FZ54-F1
#
_cell.length_a   1.000
_cell.length_b   1.000
_cell.length_c   1.000
_cell.angle_alpha   90.00
_cell.angle_beta   90.00
_cell.angle_gamma   90.00
#
_symmetry.space_group_name_H-M   'P 1'
#
loop_
_entity.id
_entity.type
_entity.pdbx_description
1 polymer ?
#
loop_
_entity_poly.entity_id
_entity_poly.type
_entity_poly.pdbx_seq_one_letter_code
_entity_poly.pdbx_strand_id
1 'polypeptide(L)' 'MSRIRLYLDADVSAELAEKLRERQVDVISARDANRLRASDADQLAFAVSQHRAILTHNRDDFEDLVIEYFTQD' A
#
# COMPACT_ATOMS: atom_id res chain seq x y z
N MET A 1 -19.70 -7.67 5.20
CA MET A 1 -18.24 -7.49 5.26
C MET A 1 -17.84 -6.48 4.20
N SER A 2 -17.04 -5.46 4.55
CA SER A 2 -16.51 -4.51 3.56
C SER A 2 -15.47 -5.21 2.68
N ARG A 3 -15.43 -4.83 1.40
CA ARG A 3 -14.41 -5.34 0.45
C ARG A 3 -13.08 -4.67 0.77
N ILE A 4 -12.00 -5.46 0.88
CA ILE A 4 -10.66 -4.92 1.11
C ILE A 4 -10.26 -4.01 -0.05
N ARG A 5 -9.61 -2.89 0.27
CA ARG A 5 -8.98 -1.99 -0.71
C ARG A 5 -7.49 -2.02 -0.48
N LEU A 6 -6.72 -2.23 -1.54
CA LEU A 6 -5.28 -2.41 -1.47
C LEU A 6 -4.56 -1.20 -2.07
N TYR A 7 -3.43 -0.87 -1.45
CA TYR A 7 -2.36 -0.07 -2.03
C TYR A 7 -1.11 -0.95 -2.11
N LEU A 8 -0.60 -1.21 -3.32
CA LEU A 8 0.66 -1.94 -3.52
C LEU A 8 1.80 -0.93 -3.51
N ASP A 9 2.81 -1.15 -2.68
CA ASP A 9 3.96 -0.25 -2.61
C ASP A 9 4.90 -0.37 -3.84
N ALA A 10 6.05 0.31 -3.77
CA ALA A 10 7.02 0.35 -4.87
C ALA A 10 7.75 -1.00 -5.10
N ASP A 11 7.78 -1.89 -4.09
CA ASP A 11 8.43 -3.21 -4.15
C ASP A 11 7.52 -4.31 -4.72
N VAL A 12 6.26 -3.96 -4.99
CA VAL A 12 5.29 -4.85 -5.61
C VAL A 12 5.09 -4.51 -7.09
N SER A 13 5.15 -5.54 -7.94
CA SER A 13 4.98 -5.38 -9.39
C SER A 13 3.61 -4.82 -9.78
N ALA A 14 3.60 -3.89 -10.73
CA ALA A 14 2.37 -3.36 -11.33
C ALA A 14 1.53 -4.45 -12.02
N GLU A 15 2.15 -5.52 -12.52
CA GLU A 15 1.43 -6.66 -13.11
C GLU A 15 0.54 -7.38 -12.08
N LEU A 16 0.93 -7.37 -10.80
CA LEU A 16 0.09 -7.92 -9.73
C LEU A 16 -1.16 -7.06 -9.54
N ALA A 17 -1.04 -5.73 -9.63
CA ALA A 17 -2.17 -4.82 -9.58
C ALA A 17 -3.19 -5.12 -10.69
N GLU A 18 -2.72 -5.36 -11.92
CA GLU A 18 -3.56 -5.72 -13.07
C GLU A 18 -4.31 -7.03 -12.81
N LYS A 19 -3.61 -8.10 -12.40
CA LYS A 19 -4.21 -9.41 -12.09
C LYS A 19 -5.22 -9.35 -10.93
N LEU A 20 -5.00 -8.46 -9.97
CA LEU A 20 -5.94 -8.22 -8.87
C LEU A 20 -7.19 -7.47 -9.34
N ARG A 21 -7.05 -6.49 -10.25
CA ARG A 21 -8.19 -5.80 -10.88
C ARG A 21 -9.04 -6.72 -11.72
N GLU A 22 -8.45 -7.66 -12.45
CA GLU A 22 -9.19 -8.71 -13.18
C GLU A 22 -10.10 -9.53 -12.25
N ARG A 23 -9.68 -9.69 -10.99
CA ARG A 23 -10.45 -10.35 -9.92
C ARG A 23 -11.35 -9.39 -9.16
N GLN A 24 -11.56 -8.19 -9.70
CA GLN A 24 -12.39 -7.12 -9.14
C GLN A 24 -11.93 -6.66 -7.75
N VAL A 25 -10.65 -6.80 -7.42
CA VAL A 25 -10.10 -6.21 -6.18
C VAL A 25 -9.90 -4.72 -6.40
N ASP A 26 -10.33 -3.89 -5.45
CA ASP A 26 -10.03 -2.46 -5.48
C ASP A 26 -8.57 -2.25 -5.10
N VAL A 27 -7.71 -2.02 -6.09
CA VAL A 27 -6.26 -1.93 -5.91
C VAL A 27 -5.67 -0.75 -6.69
N ILE A 28 -4.79 -0.01 -6.02
CA ILE A 28 -3.93 1.04 -6.58
C ILE A 28 -2.48 0.63 -6.31
N SER A 29 -1.59 0.72 -7.28
CA SER A 29 -0.15 0.54 -7.05
C SER A 29 0.55 1.89 -6.89
N ALA A 30 1.77 1.87 -6.35
CA ALA A 30 2.67 3.02 -6.33
C ALA A 30 2.89 3.59 -7.73
N ARG A 31 2.86 2.76 -8.79
CA ARG A 31 2.91 3.22 -10.18
C ARG A 31 1.68 4.03 -10.57
N ASP A 32 0.47 3.52 -10.29
CA ASP A 32 -0.78 4.22 -10.64
C ASP A 32 -0.90 5.57 -9.90
N ALA A 33 -0.38 5.63 -8.67
CA ALA A 33 -0.40 6.82 -7.83
C ALA A 33 0.77 7.79 -8.10
N ASN A 34 1.68 7.50 -9.05
CA ASN A 34 2.92 8.25 -9.28
C ASN A 34 3.81 8.38 -8.02
N ARG A 35 3.89 7.30 -7.21
CA ARG A 35 4.62 7.22 -5.94
C ARG A 35 5.76 6.21 -5.92
N LEU A 36 6.25 5.74 -7.08
CA LEU A 36 7.36 4.77 -7.15
C LEU A 36 8.67 5.19 -6.45
N ARG A 37 8.83 6.49 -6.18
CA ARG A 37 10.00 7.07 -5.49
C ARG A 37 9.68 7.59 -4.10
N ALA A 38 8.47 7.35 -3.59
CA ALA A 38 8.06 7.76 -2.26
C ALA A 38 8.75 6.89 -1.20
N SER A 39 9.07 7.47 -0.06
CA SER A 39 9.57 6.74 1.10
C SER A 39 8.50 5.79 1.67
N ASP A 40 8.90 4.80 2.47
CA ASP A 40 7.94 3.87 3.08
C ASP A 40 6.92 4.60 3.97
N ALA A 41 7.36 5.62 4.71
CA ALA A 41 6.49 6.50 5.49
C ALA A 41 5.47 7.24 4.60
N ASP A 42 5.92 7.80 3.47
CA ASP A 42 5.05 8.48 2.50
C ASP A 42 4.07 7.52 1.81
N GLN A 43 4.47 6.26 1.60
CA GLN A 43 3.65 5.22 1.02
C GLN A 43 2.58 4.75 2.01
N LEU A 44 2.96 4.53 3.27
CA LEU A 44 2.05 4.19 4.36
C LEU A 44 1.03 5.32 4.59
N ALA A 45 1.49 6.57 4.69
CA ALA A 45 0.63 7.74 4.85
C ALA A 45 -0.38 7.88 3.68
N PHE A 46 0.05 7.60 2.44
CA PHE A 46 -0.85 7.59 1.30
C PHE A 46 -1.91 6.48 1.42
N ALA A 47 -1.50 5.25 1.74
CA ALA A 47 -2.42 4.12 1.91
C ALA A 47 -3.49 4.42 2.98
N VAL A 48 -3.06 4.96 4.12
CA VAL A 48 -3.93 5.45 5.20
C VAL A 48 -4.90 6.53 4.71
N SER A 49 -4.41 7.57 4.02
CA SER A 49 -5.26 8.68 3.54
C SER A 49 -6.35 8.21 2.57
N GLN A 50 -6.10 7.12 1.87
CA GLN A 50 -7.04 6.50 0.93
C GLN A 50 -7.87 5.38 1.58
N HIS A 51 -7.68 5.12 2.87
CA HIS A 51 -8.29 4.03 3.62
C HIS A 51 -8.11 2.66 2.93
N ARG A 52 -6.86 2.38 2.57
CA ARG A 52 -6.38 1.16 1.90
C ARG A 52 -5.39 0.42 2.81
N ALA A 53 -5.46 -0.90 2.80
CA ALA A 53 -4.41 -1.73 3.38
C ALA A 53 -3.19 -1.70 2.44
N ILE A 54 -2.00 -1.53 3.01
CA ILE A 54 -0.74 -1.62 2.26
C ILE A 54 -0.37 -3.10 2.03
N LEU A 55 0.11 -3.42 0.84
CA LEU A 55 0.70 -4.70 0.49
C LEU A 55 2.12 -4.43 0.01
N THR A 56 3.06 -5.13 0.62
CA THR A 56 4.50 -4.93 0.46
C THR A 56 5.21 -6.28 0.35
N HIS A 57 6.37 -6.31 -0.33
CA HIS A 57 7.32 -7.41 -0.25
C HIS A 57 8.47 -7.15 0.74
N ASN A 58 8.67 -5.91 1.19
CA ASN A 58 9.68 -5.49 2.15
C ASN A 58 9.03 -5.14 3.51
N ARG A 59 8.29 -6.10 4.08
CA ARG A 59 7.58 -5.93 5.36
C ARG A 59 8.47 -5.33 6.46
N ASP A 60 9.74 -5.75 6.54
CA ASP A 60 10.67 -5.36 7.60
C ASP A 60 10.81 -3.82 7.70
N ASP A 61 10.77 -3.11 6.57
CA ASP A 61 10.86 -1.64 6.53
C ASP A 61 9.58 -0.94 7.04
N PHE A 62 8.45 -1.67 7.10
CA PHE A 62 7.17 -1.16 7.57
C PHE A 62 6.86 -1.51 9.04
N GLU A 63 7.59 -2.42 9.68
CA GLU A 63 7.26 -2.85 11.04
C GLU A 63 7.34 -1.69 12.04
N ASP A 64 8.46 -0.96 12.03
CA ASP A 64 8.67 0.20 12.91
C ASP A 64 7.68 1.33 12.60
N LEU A 65 7.40 1.58 11.31
CA LEU A 65 6.43 2.59 10.88
C LEU A 65 5.01 2.30 11.37
N VAL A 66 4.60 1.02 11.36
CA VAL A 66 3.29 0.62 11.86
C VAL A 66 3.21 0.76 13.37
N ILE A 67 4.27 0.41 14.11
CA ILE A 67 4.33 0.63 15.56
C ILE A 67 4.23 2.11 15.89
N GLU A 68 4.99 2.96 15.20
CA GLU A 68 4.91 4.41 15.34
C GLU A 68 3.47 4.88 15.07
N TYR A 69 2.88 4.46 13.94
CA TYR A 69 1.53 4.85 13.55
C TYR A 69 0.46 4.53 14.60
N PHE A 70 0.58 3.40 15.31
CA PHE A 70 -0.36 3.01 16.37
C PHE A 70 -0.04 3.60 17.75
N THR A 71 1.14 4.20 17.92
CA THR A 71 1.59 4.78 19.20
C THR A 71 1.58 6.31 19.21
N GLN A 72 1.37 6.95 18.05
CA GLN A 72 1.09 8.39 18.01
C GLN A 72 -0.37 8.65 18.43
N ASP A 73 -0.54 9.40 19.53
CA ASP A 73 -1.84 9.83 20.11
C ASP A 73 -2.67 10.74 19.17
#